data_AF-A0A4U2ZPK4-F1
#
_entry.id   AF-A0A4U2ZPK4-F1
#
_cell.length_a   1.000
_cell.length_b   1.000
_cell.length_c   1.000
_cell.angle_alpha   90.00
_cell.angle_beta   90.00
_cell.angle_gamma   90.00
#
_symmetry.space_group_name_H-M   'P 1'
#
loop_
_entity.id
_entity.type
_entity.pdbx_description
1 polymer ?
#
loop_
_entity_poly.entity_id
_entity_poly.type
_entity_poly.pdbx_seq_one_letter_code
_entity_poly.pdbx_strand_id
1 'polypeptide(L)' 'LPLYFQETGYTGFYFRVLKEGWVSPVDTLKLIKSDPKGVTVAFANRIMHKEKQNMEGLKRILEVHELSTSWRNTFEKRM' A
#
# COMPACT_ATOMS: atom_id res chain seq x y z
N LEU A 1 -12.77 15.90 7.34
CA LEU A 1 -12.73 14.84 6.28
C LEU A 1 -11.40 14.09 6.23
N PRO A 2 -10.20 14.72 6.18
CA PRO A 2 -8.93 13.97 6.10
C PRO A 2 -8.68 13.01 7.27
N LEU A 3 -8.95 13.46 8.50
CA LEU A 3 -8.86 12.62 9.72
C LEU A 3 -9.79 11.40 9.67
N TYR A 4 -11.02 11.56 9.18
CA TYR A 4 -11.99 10.47 9.06
C TYR A 4 -11.47 9.32 8.18
N PHE A 5 -10.87 9.63 7.03
CA PHE A 5 -10.31 8.60 6.14
C PHE A 5 -9.10 7.90 6.76
N GLN A 6 -8.27 8.64 7.50
CA GLN A 6 -7.12 8.09 8.21
C GLN A 6 -7.54 7.17 9.37
N GLU A 7 -8.59 7.55 10.11
CA GLU A 7 -9.10 6.78 11.25
C GLU A 7 -9.82 5.51 10.80
N THR A 8 -10.65 5.60 9.77
CA THR A 8 -11.39 4.46 9.20
C THR A 8 -10.53 3.55 8.34
N GLY A 9 -9.50 4.11 7.69
CA GLY A 9 -8.67 3.39 6.72
C GLY A 9 -9.29 3.30 5.32
N TYR A 10 -10.43 3.97 5.06
CA TYR A 10 -11.09 4.03 3.75
C TYR A 10 -10.38 5.01 2.80
N THR A 11 -9.12 4.70 2.48
CA THR A 11 -8.23 5.59 1.73
C THR A 11 -8.20 5.31 0.23
N GLY A 12 -8.73 4.16 -0.20
CA GLY A 12 -8.39 3.60 -1.52
C GLY A 12 -6.90 3.26 -1.62
N PHE A 13 -6.41 3.11 -2.85
CA PHE A 13 -5.01 2.82 -3.16
C PHE A 13 -4.69 3.23 -4.60
N TYR A 14 -3.40 3.27 -4.93
CA TYR A 14 -2.91 3.61 -6.26
C TYR A 14 -2.30 2.41 -6.94
N PHE A 15 -2.37 2.40 -8.27
CA PHE A 15 -1.62 1.48 -9.13
C PHE A 15 -0.50 2.24 -9.85
N ARG A 16 0.59 1.54 -10.16
CA ARG A 16 1.55 1.97 -11.18
C ARG A 16 1.22 1.27 -12.50
N VAL A 17 1.34 1.98 -13.61
CA VAL A 17 1.20 1.39 -14.94
C VAL A 17 2.49 0.62 -15.26
N LEU A 18 2.40 -0.70 -15.39
CA LEU A 18 3.52 -1.56 -15.78
C LEU A 18 3.72 -1.61 -17.28
N LYS A 19 2.59 -1.56 -18.00
CA LYS A 19 2.50 -1.61 -19.44
C LYS A 19 1.29 -0.78 -19.83
N GLU A 20 1.50 0.19 -20.71
CA GLU A 20 0.45 1.05 -21.23
C GLU A 20 -0.47 0.28 -22.18
N GLY A 21 -1.70 0.77 -22.32
CA GLY A 21 -2.73 0.17 -23.17
C GLY A 21 -4.07 0.87 -23.01
N TRP A 22 -5.05 0.42 -23.80
CA TRP A 22 -6.42 0.90 -23.75
C TRP A 22 -7.25 0.10 -22.75
N VAL A 23 -8.16 0.78 -22.06
CA VAL A 23 -9.14 0.19 -21.13
C VAL A 23 -10.52 0.79 -21.39
N SER A 24 -11.56 0.04 -21.05
CA SER A 24 -12.97 0.37 -21.23
C SER A 24 -13.74 0.21 -19.91
N PRO A 25 -14.83 0.95 -19.68
CA PRO A 25 -15.68 0.76 -18.50
C PRO A 25 -16.29 -0.64 -18.34
N VAL A 26 -16.34 -1.45 -19.42
CA VAL A 26 -16.84 -2.84 -19.36
C VAL A 26 -15.74 -3.87 -19.04
N ASP A 27 -14.48 -3.43 -18.95
CA ASP A 27 -13.36 -4.31 -18.60
C ASP A 27 -13.41 -4.69 -17.12
N THR A 28 -12.78 -5.82 -16.80
CA THR A 28 -12.69 -6.34 -15.43
C THR A 28 -11.25 -6.39 -14.96
N LEU A 29 -11.06 -6.15 -13.66
CA LEU A 29 -9.76 -6.38 -13.02
C LEU A 29 -9.60 -7.87 -12.73
N LYS A 30 -8.54 -8.47 -13.28
CA LYS A 30 -8.16 -9.85 -12.99
C LYS A 30 -6.86 -9.87 -12.18
N LEU A 31 -6.87 -10.55 -11.05
CA LEU A 31 -5.66 -10.81 -10.29
C LEU A 31 -4.79 -11.82 -11.06
N ILE A 32 -3.64 -11.36 -11.57
CA ILE A 32 -2.68 -12.21 -12.28
C ILE A 32 -1.69 -12.86 -11.30
N LYS A 33 -1.23 -12.08 -10.32
CA LYS A 33 -0.27 -12.53 -9.30
C LYS A 33 -0.54 -11.78 -8.00
N SER A 34 -0.47 -12.50 -6.89
CA SER A 34 -0.42 -11.91 -5.55
C SER A 34 1.01 -11.84 -5.04
N ASP A 35 1.33 -10.83 -4.24
CA ASP A 35 2.61 -10.75 -3.55
C ASP A 35 2.65 -11.76 -2.39
N PRO A 36 3.72 -12.57 -2.25
CA PRO A 36 3.81 -13.61 -1.22
C PRO A 36 3.88 -13.07 0.22
N LYS A 37 4.25 -11.80 0.43
CA LYS A 37 4.24 -11.18 1.77
C LYS A 37 2.83 -10.90 2.25
N GLY A 38 1.84 -10.89 1.35
CA GLY A 38 0.41 -10.74 1.69
C GLY A 38 0.12 -9.46 2.48
N VAL A 39 0.90 -8.39 2.26
CA VAL A 39 0.71 -7.10 2.91
C VAL A 39 -0.52 -6.44 2.29
N THR A 40 -1.57 -6.26 3.09
CA THR A 40 -2.80 -5.60 2.65
C THR A 40 -2.68 -4.08 2.76
N VAL A 41 -3.48 -3.34 1.98
CA VAL A 41 -3.59 -1.87 2.09
C VAL A 41 -4.01 -1.46 3.51
N ALA A 42 -4.95 -2.18 4.12
CA ALA A 42 -5.39 -1.93 5.48
C ALA A 42 -4.26 -2.09 6.50
N PHE A 43 -3.43 -3.13 6.37
CA PHE A 43 -2.25 -3.31 7.21
C PHE A 43 -1.26 -2.16 7.03
N ALA A 44 -0.94 -1.81 5.78
CA ALA A 44 -0.01 -0.72 5.49
C ALA A 44 -0.49 0.63 6.07
N ASN A 45 -1.79 0.93 5.96
CA ASN A 45 -2.41 2.12 6.57
C ASN A 45 -2.31 2.11 8.10
N ARG A 46 -2.54 0.96 8.74
CA ARG A 46 -2.42 0.81 10.20
C ARG A 46 -1.02 1.14 10.68
N ILE A 47 0.02 0.59 10.02
CA ILE A 47 1.42 0.87 10.36
C ILE A 47 1.77 2.34 10.05
N MET A 48 1.29 2.89 8.94
CA MET A 48 1.56 4.27 8.54
C MET A 48 1.02 5.29 9.55
N HIS A 49 -0.21 5.10 10.01
CA HIS A 49 -0.96 6.14 10.73
C HIS A 49 -1.18 5.87 12.22
N LYS A 50 -1.29 4.60 12.64
CA LYS A 50 -1.66 4.22 14.02
C LYS A 50 -0.48 3.61 14.77
N GLU A 51 0.18 2.61 14.18
CA GLU A 51 1.23 1.81 14.82
C GLU A 51 2.64 2.22 14.35
N LYS A 52 2.97 3.52 14.47
CA LYS A 52 4.21 4.08 13.88
C LYS A 52 5.51 3.49 14.43
N GLN A 53 5.47 2.87 15.60
CA GLN A 53 6.61 2.25 16.30
C GLN A 53 6.68 0.72 16.11
N ASN A 54 5.79 0.15 15.30
CA ASN A 54 5.76 -1.30 15.05
C ASN A 54 6.88 -1.70 14.07
N MET A 55 8.05 -2.01 14.61
CA MET A 55 9.26 -2.33 13.84
C MET A 55 9.13 -3.59 12.98
N GLU A 56 8.39 -4.60 13.45
CA GLU A 56 8.13 -5.81 12.67
C GLU A 56 7.23 -5.50 11.47
N GLY A 57 6.20 -4.70 11.68
CA GLY A 57 5.31 -4.23 10.61
C GLY A 57 6.04 -3.38 9.58
N LEU A 58 6.93 -2.47 10.02
CA LEU A 58 7.77 -1.67 9.13
C LEU A 58 8.66 -2.56 8.25
N LYS A 59 9.39 -3.51 8.85
CA LYS A 59 10.25 -4.45 8.12
C LYS A 59 9.46 -5.26 7.09
N ARG A 60 8.31 -5.82 7.50
CA ARG A 60 7.45 -6.59 6.60
C ARG A 60 6.96 -5.77 5.40
N ILE A 61 6.61 -4.50 5.59
CA ILE A 61 6.19 -3.64 4.48
C ILE A 61 7.37 -3.30 3.56
N LEU A 62 8.56 -3.04 4.12
CA LEU A 62 9.76 -2.72 3.34
C LEU A 62 10.24 -3.88 2.45
N GLU A 63 9.90 -5.12 2.80
CA GLU A 63 10.16 -6.30 1.96
C GLU A 63 9.29 -6.37 0.70
N VAL A 64 8.19 -5.60 0.61
CA VAL A 64 7.36 -5.52 -0.60
C VAL A 64 8.10 -4.67 -1.62
N HIS A 65 8.53 -5.27 -2.73
CA HIS A 65 9.37 -4.58 -3.72
C HIS A 65 8.60 -3.45 -4.43
N GLU A 66 7.34 -3.68 -4.77
CA GLU A 66 6.47 -2.77 -5.52
C GLU A 66 5.96 -1.56 -4.71
N LEU A 67 6.32 -1.45 -3.43
CA LEU A 67 5.96 -0.31 -2.59
C LEU A 67 6.47 1.00 -3.19
N SER A 68 5.64 2.04 -3.16
CA SER A 68 6.02 3.35 -3.69
C SER A 68 7.24 3.94 -2.97
N THR A 69 8.08 4.65 -3.72
CA THR A 69 9.29 5.29 -3.19
C THR A 69 9.00 6.24 -2.04
N SER A 70 7.88 6.98 -2.09
CA SER A 70 7.51 7.92 -1.02
C SER A 70 7.19 7.21 0.30
N TRP A 71 6.47 6.08 0.24
CA TRP A 71 6.18 5.26 1.43
C TRP A 71 7.44 4.57 1.93
N ARG A 72 8.24 4.00 1.04
CA ARG A 72 9.53 3.38 1.38
C ARG A 72 10.42 4.36 2.15
N ASN A 73 10.66 5.55 1.59
CA ASN A 73 11.46 6.60 2.25
C ASN A 73 10.90 7.00 3.62
N THR A 74 9.57 7.00 3.77
CA THR A 74 8.92 7.33 5.05
C THR A 74 9.17 6.24 6.10
N PHE A 75 9.08 4.97 5.71
CA PHE A 75 9.29 3.84 6.63
C PHE A 75 10.75 3.62 6.97
N GLU A 76 11.68 3.80 6.02
CA GLU A 76 13.11 3.72 6.27
C GLU A 76 13.58 4.80 7.25
N LYS A 77 13.00 6.00 7.22
CA LYS A 77 13.27 7.06 8.22
C LYS A 77 12.72 6.77 9.62
N ARG A 78 11.78 5.82 9.74
CA ARG A 78 11.17 5.43 11.04
C ARG A 78 11.88 4.22 11.66
N MET A 79 12.69 3.51 10.88
CA MET A 79 13.59 2.49 11.39
C MET A 79 14.77 3.11 12.15
#